data_AF-A0A1I7H1N3-F1
#
_entry.id   AF-A0A1I7H1N3-F1
#
_cell.length_a   1.000
_cell.length_b   1.000
_cell.length_c   1.000
_cell.angle_alpha   90.00
_cell.angle_beta   90.00
_cell.angle_gamma   90.00
#
_symmetry.space_group_name_H-M   'P 1'
#
loop_
_entity.id
_entity.type
_entity.pdbx_description
1 polymer ?
#
loop_
_entity_poly.entity_id
_entity_poly.type
_entity_poly.pdbx_seq_one_letter_code
_entity_poly.pdbx_strand_id
1 'polypeptide(L)'
;MTGIFQKERINKINNKLLLMADFVEKQILKAMDTLRKYDNNLVEEIIKDDDKVDNLQQIIEEDCIKLIATSQSVARDLRNIFTASKISTELERMADHAVDICKIARKIKGSYETFPKEASVLWEMAMK
;
A
#
# COMPACT_ATOMS: atom_id res chain seq x y z
N MET A 1 20.28 6.90 -27.62
CA MET A 1 20.73 6.17 -26.42
C MET A 1 20.03 6.65 -25.14
N THR A 2 19.88 7.96 -24.94
CA THR A 2 19.23 8.59 -23.76
C THR A 2 17.78 8.13 -23.46
N GLY A 3 16.94 7.90 -24.48
CA GLY A 3 15.55 7.48 -24.29
C GLY A 3 15.37 6.05 -23.74
N ILE A 4 16.30 5.13 -24.03
CA ILE A 4 16.24 3.75 -23.53
C ILE A 4 16.52 3.73 -22.03
N PHE A 5 17.57 4.43 -21.58
CA PHE A 5 17.92 4.55 -20.16
C PHE A 5 16.82 5.20 -19.32
N GLN A 6 16.12 6.20 -19.86
CA GLN A 6 14.98 6.81 -19.14
C GLN A 6 13.83 5.82 -18.98
N LYS A 7 13.48 5.08 -20.04
CA LYS A 7 12.42 4.06 -19.98
C LYS A 7 12.74 2.96 -18.97
N GLU A 8 14.00 2.52 -18.90
CA GLU A 8 14.44 1.55 -17.89
C GLU A 8 14.29 2.09 -16.46
N ARG A 9 14.62 3.37 -16.22
CA ARG A 9 14.44 4.00 -14.90
C ARG A 9 12.96 4.11 -14.51
N ILE A 10 12.09 4.49 -15.44
CA ILE A 10 10.64 4.50 -15.23
C ILE A 10 10.14 3.08 -14.91
N ASN A 11 10.58 2.07 -15.64
CA ASN A 11 10.22 0.68 -15.36
C ASN A 11 10.67 0.23 -13.97
N LYS A 12 11.85 0.66 -13.50
CA LYS A 12 12.31 0.40 -12.13
C LYS A 12 11.43 1.06 -11.07
N ILE A 13 10.85 2.24 -11.34
CA ILE A 13 9.87 2.88 -10.44
C ILE A 13 8.57 2.06 -10.45
N ASN A 14 8.06 1.70 -11.63
CA ASN A 14 6.84 0.91 -11.77
C ASN A 14 6.94 -0.45 -11.06
N ASN A 15 8.08 -1.14 -11.14
CA ASN A 15 8.27 -2.40 -10.44
C ASN A 15 8.22 -2.24 -8.90
N LYS A 16 8.75 -1.12 -8.37
CA LYS A 16 8.64 -0.82 -6.93
C LYS A 16 7.21 -0.49 -6.53
N LEU A 17 6.47 0.25 -7.37
CA LEU A 17 5.05 0.50 -7.16
C LEU A 17 4.24 -0.80 -7.11
N LEU A 18 4.51 -1.74 -8.02
CA LEU A 18 3.85 -3.05 -8.01
C LEU A 18 4.17 -3.84 -6.72
N LEU A 19 5.41 -3.79 -6.26
CA LEU A 19 5.80 -4.40 -4.98
C LEU A 19 5.11 -3.74 -3.79
N MET A 20 5.05 -2.41 -3.77
CA MET A 20 4.34 -1.65 -2.73
C MET A 20 2.86 -1.99 -2.72
N ALA A 21 2.22 -2.08 -3.89
CA ALA A 21 0.82 -2.49 -4.02
C ALA A 21 0.56 -3.91 -3.48
N ASP A 22 1.44 -4.87 -3.75
CA ASP A 22 1.35 -6.23 -3.19
C ASP A 22 1.42 -6.25 -1.66
N PHE A 23 2.26 -5.41 -1.05
CA PHE A 23 2.30 -5.26 0.41
C PHE A 23 1.03 -4.63 0.98
N VAL A 24 0.56 -3.54 0.37
CA VAL A 24 -0.68 -2.86 0.78
C VAL A 24 -1.88 -3.79 0.68
N GLU A 25 -2.01 -4.55 -0.41
CA GLU A 25 -3.08 -5.54 -0.58
C GLU A 25 -3.08 -6.58 0.57
N LYS A 26 -1.90 -7.12 0.90
CA LYS A 26 -1.75 -8.08 2.00
C LYS A 26 -2.12 -7.46 3.35
N GLN A 27 -1.71 -6.22 3.62
CA GLN A 27 -2.08 -5.52 4.86
C GLN A 27 -3.59 -5.32 4.96
N ILE A 28 -4.26 -4.91 3.88
CA ILE A 28 -5.71 -4.73 3.85
C ILE A 28 -6.43 -6.05 4.16
N LEU A 29 -6.02 -7.15 3.51
CA LEU A 29 -6.63 -8.47 3.74
C LEU A 29 -6.46 -8.90 5.21
N LYS A 30 -5.24 -8.80 5.76
CA LYS A 30 -4.97 -9.13 7.17
C LYS A 30 -5.74 -8.22 8.14
N ALA A 31 -5.90 -6.93 7.81
CA ALA A 31 -6.65 -5.98 8.63
C ALA A 31 -8.13 -6.33 8.68
N MET A 32 -8.70 -6.77 7.56
CA MET A 32 -10.08 -7.25 7.52
C MET A 32 -10.27 -8.57 8.30
N ASP A 33 -9.34 -9.51 8.19
CA ASP A 33 -9.36 -10.74 9.00
C ASP A 33 -9.28 -10.42 10.50
N THR A 34 -8.43 -9.46 10.86
CA THR A 34 -8.29 -8.94 12.23
C THR A 34 -9.57 -8.28 12.70
N LEU A 35 -10.25 -7.49 11.87
CA LEU A 35 -11.55 -6.91 12.20
C LEU A 35 -12.60 -7.99 12.45
N ARG A 36 -12.59 -9.06 11.64
CA ARG A 36 -13.56 -10.16 11.74
C ARG A 36 -13.39 -10.98 13.02
N LYS A 37 -12.18 -11.50 13.28
CA LYS A 37 -11.94 -12.51 14.33
C LYS A 37 -11.08 -12.04 15.50
N TYR A 38 -10.49 -10.86 15.39
CA TYR A 38 -9.45 -10.35 16.27
C TYR A 38 -8.29 -11.33 16.50
N ASP A 39 -7.16 -11.05 15.87
CA ASP A 39 -5.89 -11.71 16.17
C ASP A 39 -4.83 -10.65 16.52
N ASN A 40 -4.34 -10.70 17.77
CA ASN A 40 -3.32 -9.75 18.23
C ASN A 40 -2.00 -9.91 17.48
N ASN A 41 -1.65 -11.12 17.04
CA ASN A 41 -0.42 -11.36 16.30
C ASN A 41 -0.48 -10.70 14.93
N LEU A 42 -1.64 -10.76 14.26
CA LEU A 42 -1.85 -10.07 12.98
C LEU A 42 -1.78 -8.55 13.14
N VAL A 43 -2.32 -7.98 14.23
CA VAL A 43 -2.19 -6.54 14.51
C VAL A 43 -0.73 -6.11 14.57
N GLU A 44 0.09 -6.81 15.36
CA GLU A 44 1.51 -6.48 15.51
C GLU A 44 2.30 -6.72 14.20
N GLU A 45 1.93 -7.74 13.44
CA GLU A 45 2.52 -8.01 12.13
C GLU A 45 2.21 -6.88 11.13
N ILE A 46 0.96 -6.41 11.05
CA ILE A 46 0.55 -5.33 10.13
C ILE A 46 1.26 -4.03 10.49
N ILE A 47 1.30 -3.67 11.77
CA ILE A 47 2.00 -2.47 12.26
C ILE A 47 3.49 -2.53 11.89
N LYS A 48 4.12 -3.69 12.05
CA LYS A 48 5.53 -3.87 11.70
C LYS A 48 5.78 -3.88 10.19
N ASP A 49 4.87 -4.48 9.42
CA ASP A 49 4.97 -4.55 7.96
C ASP A 49 4.78 -3.17 7.30
N ASP A 50 4.13 -2.23 7.99
CA ASP A 50 3.89 -0.86 7.54
C ASP A 50 5.18 -0.09 7.25
N ASP A 51 6.20 -0.27 8.08
CA ASP A 51 7.54 0.30 7.84
C ASP A 51 8.07 -0.04 6.44
N LYS A 52 7.70 -1.20 5.86
CA LYS A 52 8.15 -1.59 4.51
C LYS A 52 7.47 -0.74 3.43
N VAL A 53 6.21 -0.35 3.64
CA VAL A 53 5.44 0.49 2.73
C VAL A 53 6.02 1.91 2.74
N ASP A 54 6.25 2.46 3.93
CA ASP A 54 6.89 3.78 4.12
C ASP A 54 8.26 3.86 3.44
N ASN A 55 9.11 2.85 3.69
CA ASN A 55 10.43 2.77 3.08
C ASN A 55 10.35 2.69 1.55
N LEU A 56 9.40 1.92 1.00
CA LEU A 56 9.21 1.83 -0.45
C LEU A 56 8.70 3.14 -1.03
N GLN A 57 7.78 3.83 -0.37
CA GLN A 57 7.31 5.15 -0.79
C GLN A 57 8.49 6.13 -0.87
N GLN A 58 9.30 6.21 0.19
CA GLN A 58 10.45 7.11 0.22
C GLN A 58 11.42 6.81 -0.94
N ILE A 59 11.72 5.53 -1.18
CA ILE A 59 12.59 5.12 -2.29
C ILE A 59 11.99 5.53 -3.65
N ILE A 60 10.68 5.34 -3.84
CA ILE A 60 9.98 5.71 -5.08
C ILE A 60 10.00 7.23 -5.28
N GLU A 61 9.72 8.01 -4.25
CA GLU A 61 9.73 9.47 -4.31
C GLU A 61 11.13 10.02 -4.61
N GLU A 62 12.16 9.48 -3.96
CA GLU A 62 13.55 9.83 -4.26
C GLU A 62 13.94 9.50 -5.70
N ASP A 63 13.56 8.32 -6.20
CA ASP A 63 13.82 7.92 -7.59
C ASP A 63 13.09 8.82 -8.58
N CYS A 64 11.84 9.21 -8.27
CA CYS A 64 11.06 10.17 -9.06
C CYS A 64 11.77 11.53 -9.12
N ILE A 65 12.18 12.08 -7.97
CA ILE A 65 12.88 13.37 -7.88
C ILE A 65 14.21 13.32 -8.63
N LYS A 66 15.02 12.27 -8.41
CA LYS A 66 16.30 12.07 -9.11
C LYS A 66 16.08 11.99 -10.61
N LEU A 67 15.03 11.31 -11.07
CA LEU A 67 14.73 11.19 -12.49
C LEU A 67 14.29 12.53 -13.08
N ILE A 68 13.41 13.28 -12.41
CA ILE A 68 13.00 14.63 -12.84
C ILE A 68 14.20 15.57 -12.93
N ALA A 69 15.04 15.60 -11.90
CA ALA A 69 16.20 16.50 -11.81
C ALA A 69 17.29 16.20 -12.85
N THR A 70 17.44 14.93 -13.26
CA THR A 70 18.50 14.49 -14.19
C THR A 70 18.02 14.32 -15.64
N SER A 71 16.74 14.54 -15.92
CA SER A 71 16.17 14.32 -17.25
C SER A 71 15.92 15.64 -17.99
N GLN A 72 16.34 15.72 -19.25
CA GLN A 72 15.86 16.74 -20.21
C GLN A 72 14.57 16.28 -20.92
N SER A 73 13.75 15.47 -20.25
CA SER A 73 12.65 14.69 -20.86
C SER A 73 11.46 15.55 -21.30
N VAL A 74 10.74 15.07 -22.31
CA VAL A 74 9.52 15.69 -22.85
C VAL A 74 8.35 15.58 -21.84
N ALA A 75 7.35 16.45 -21.94
CA ALA A 75 6.24 16.56 -20.98
C ALA A 75 5.50 15.24 -20.66
N ARG A 76 5.50 14.26 -21.58
CA ARG A 76 4.85 12.96 -21.38
C ARG A 76 5.54 12.12 -20.30
N ASP A 77 6.87 12.07 -20.31
CA ASP A 77 7.63 11.26 -19.34
C ASP A 77 7.56 11.88 -17.95
N LEU A 78 7.61 13.22 -17.87
CA LEU A 78 7.39 13.94 -16.60
C LEU A 78 6.01 13.64 -16.00
N ARG A 79 4.96 13.56 -16.84
CA ARG A 79 3.62 13.18 -16.36
C ARG A 79 3.61 11.77 -15.78
N ASN A 80 4.27 10.81 -16.44
CA ASN A 80 4.33 9.43 -15.93
C ASN A 80 5.04 9.35 -14.59
N ILE A 81 6.18 10.05 -14.42
CA ILE A 81 6.94 10.07 -13.18
C ILE A 81 6.13 10.73 -12.06
N PHE A 82 5.47 11.85 -12.36
CA PHE A 82 4.62 12.54 -11.39
C PHE A 82 3.42 11.67 -10.97
N THR A 83 2.78 11.00 -11.93
CA THR A 83 1.71 10.04 -11.63
C THR A 83 2.21 8.89 -10.77
N ALA A 84 3.39 8.35 -11.02
CA ALA A 84 4.00 7.30 -10.20
C ALA A 84 4.18 7.76 -8.73
N SER A 85 4.69 8.97 -8.51
CA SER A 85 4.79 9.57 -7.17
C SER A 85 3.44 9.77 -6.49
N LYS A 86 2.39 10.15 -7.25
CA LYS A 86 1.03 10.24 -6.68
C LYS A 86 0.46 8.88 -6.29
N ILE A 87 0.70 7.85 -7.10
CA ILE A 87 0.25 6.50 -6.79
C ILE A 87 0.94 5.99 -5.52
N SER A 88 2.25 6.22 -5.33
CA SER A 88 2.93 5.80 -4.10
C SER A 88 2.35 6.47 -2.86
N THR A 89 2.00 7.76 -2.91
CA THR A 89 1.33 8.44 -1.79
C THR A 89 -0.03 7.82 -1.48
N GLU A 90 -0.85 7.51 -2.49
CA GLU A 90 -2.16 6.89 -2.22
C GLU A 90 -2.03 5.45 -1.70
N LEU A 91 -1.01 4.70 -2.13
CA LEU A 91 -0.72 3.37 -1.61
C LEU A 91 -0.32 3.39 -0.12
N GLU A 92 0.51 4.35 0.30
CA GLU A 92 0.86 4.49 1.73
C GLU A 92 -0.37 4.85 2.56
N ARG A 93 -1.21 5.80 2.11
CA ARG A 93 -2.45 6.13 2.81
C ARG A 93 -3.39 4.93 2.98
N MET A 94 -3.41 4.03 1.99
CA MET A 94 -4.17 2.77 2.09
C MET A 94 -3.60 1.81 3.15
N ALA A 95 -2.26 1.73 3.28
CA ALA A 95 -1.60 0.97 4.33
C ALA A 95 -1.88 1.54 5.73
N ASP A 96 -1.77 2.86 5.88
CA ASP A 96 -2.12 3.60 7.09
C ASP A 96 -3.55 3.29 7.56
N HIS A 97 -4.50 3.29 6.61
CA HIS A 97 -5.89 2.92 6.90
C HIS A 97 -6.03 1.45 7.35
N ALA A 98 -5.25 0.52 6.80
CA ALA A 98 -5.23 -0.87 7.25
C ALA A 98 -4.71 -0.99 8.69
N VAL A 99 -3.67 -0.22 9.05
CA VAL A 99 -3.16 -0.13 10.43
C VAL A 99 -4.22 0.44 11.38
N ASP A 100 -4.93 1.50 10.98
CA ASP A 100 -5.98 2.11 11.80
C ASP A 100 -7.15 1.17 12.05
N ILE A 101 -7.56 0.39 11.05
CA ILE A 101 -8.56 -0.67 11.21
C ILE A 101 -8.13 -1.67 12.30
N CYS A 102 -6.86 -2.06 12.32
CA CYS A 102 -6.32 -2.97 13.33
C CYS A 102 -6.31 -2.35 14.73
N LYS A 103 -5.92 -1.07 14.84
CA LYS A 103 -5.97 -0.32 16.10
C LYS A 103 -7.41 -0.20 16.61
N ILE A 104 -8.39 -0.01 15.73
CA ILE A 104 -9.82 0.01 16.07
C ILE A 104 -10.28 -1.37 16.55
N ALA A 105 -9.97 -2.44 15.81
CA ALA A 105 -10.31 -3.81 16.19
C ALA A 105 -9.81 -4.16 17.60
N ARG A 106 -8.58 -3.72 17.95
CA ARG A 106 -8.01 -3.85 19.31
C ARG A 106 -8.78 -3.10 20.37
N LYS A 107 -9.29 -1.90 20.08
CA LYS A 107 -10.07 -1.08 21.04
C LYS A 107 -11.46 -1.65 21.30
N ILE A 108 -12.13 -2.24 20.30
CA ILE A 108 -13.52 -2.71 20.42
C ILE A 108 -13.64 -4.18 20.86
N LYS A 109 -12.51 -4.89 20.97
CA LYS A 109 -12.45 -6.28 21.42
C LYS A 109 -13.24 -6.49 22.72
N GLY A 110 -14.26 -7.36 22.68
CA GLY A 110 -15.07 -7.73 23.85
C GLY A 110 -16.27 -6.81 24.15
N SER A 111 -16.39 -5.67 23.48
CA SER A 111 -17.50 -4.72 23.66
C SER A 111 -18.64 -4.89 22.64
N TYR A 112 -18.36 -5.54 21.51
CA TYR A 112 -19.30 -5.86 20.43
C TYR A 112 -18.90 -7.20 19.81
N GLU A 113 -19.87 -7.96 19.24
CA GLU A 113 -19.53 -8.93 18.20
C GLU A 113 -18.84 -8.10 17.10
N THR A 114 -17.52 -8.24 16.94
CA THR A 114 -16.68 -7.38 16.07
C THR A 114 -17.10 -7.45 14.60
N PHE A 115 -17.93 -8.43 14.26
CA PHE A 115 -18.49 -8.64 12.95
C PHE A 115 -19.95 -9.14 13.09
N PRO A 116 -20.95 -8.41 12.57
CA PRO A 116 -22.34 -8.88 12.58
C PRO A 116 -22.48 -10.25 11.90
N LYS A 117 -23.34 -11.12 12.42
CA LYS A 117 -23.56 -12.46 11.85
C LYS A 117 -24.04 -12.39 10.40
N GLU A 118 -24.84 -11.38 10.08
CA GLU A 118 -25.35 -11.09 8.75
C GLU A 118 -24.23 -10.74 7.77
N ALA A 119 -23.18 -10.06 8.24
CA ALA A 119 -22.00 -9.73 7.44
C ALA A 119 -21.12 -10.95 7.15
N SER A 120 -21.18 -12.00 7.99
CA SER A 120 -20.38 -13.22 7.79
C SER A 120 -20.73 -13.94 6.49
N VAL A 121 -22.02 -13.92 6.09
CA VAL A 121 -22.47 -14.52 4.83
C VAL A 121 -21.91 -13.79 3.63
N LEU A 122 -21.93 -12.45 3.65
CA LEU A 122 -21.36 -11.62 2.58
C LEU A 122 -19.84 -11.82 2.46
N TRP A 123 -19.16 -11.97 3.59
CA TRP A 123 -17.73 -12.23 3.63
C TRP A 123 -17.36 -13.57 2.98
N GLU A 124 -18.10 -14.64 3.28
CA GLU A 124 -17.87 -15.95 2.67
C GLU A 124 -18.14 -15.97 1.16
N MET A 125 -19.02 -15.08 0.67
CA MET A 125 -19.25 -14.91 -0.76
C MET A 125 -18.13 -14.14 -1.44
N ALA A 126 -17.53 -13.15 -0.78
CA ALA A 126 -16.45 -12.32 -1.34
C ALA A 126 -15.09 -13.04 -1.41
N MET A 127 -14.87 -14.07 -0.58
CA MET A 127 -13.62 -14.84 -0.50
C MET A 127 -13.63 -16.13 -1.34
N LYS A 128 -14.67 -16.36 -2.14
CA LYS A 128 -14.77 -17.45 -3.13
C LYS A 128 -14.44 -16.93 -4.52
#